data_AF-A0A6P2B162-F1
#
_entry.id   AF-A0A6P2B162-F1
#
_cell.length_a   1.000
_cell.length_b   1.000
_cell.length_c   1.000
_cell.angle_alpha   90.00
_cell.angle_beta   90.00
_cell.angle_gamma   90.00
#
_symmetry.space_group_name_H-M   'P 1'
#
loop_
_entity.id
_entity.type
_entity.pdbx_description
1 polymer ?
#
loop_
_entity_poly.entity_id
_entity_poly.type
_entity_poly.pdbx_seq_one_letter_code
_entity_poly.pdbx_strand_id
1 'polypeptide(L)'
;MLKRLLSAAIFGITVALVTALILLFMLGRILQPPQPDFDHPHFAAVSLPDRPPVDIEALMDIRTDADAGVKRQRLIELIWGVPELPDGLPDEVERDITSAAHGDERESDYDDMPNLARIDRLIIRAENGLPSYPYHFHPQDANGHLVIYHQG
;
A
#
# COMPACT_ATOMS: atom_id res chain seq x y z
N MET A 1 25.49 -53.95 13.81
CA MET A 1 26.64 -53.02 13.67
C MET A 1 26.56 -52.12 12.44
N LEU A 2 26.17 -52.62 11.25
CA LEU A 2 26.19 -51.87 9.99
C LEU A 2 25.33 -50.58 9.95
N LYS A 3 24.14 -50.57 10.58
CA LYS A 3 23.26 -49.38 10.64
C LYS A 3 23.84 -48.19 11.41
N ARG A 4 24.67 -48.45 12.44
CA ARG A 4 25.31 -47.39 13.25
C ARG A 4 26.47 -46.72 12.51
N LEU A 5 27.22 -47.49 11.71
CA LEU A 5 28.30 -47.00 10.87
C LEU A 5 27.76 -46.13 9.72
N LEU A 6 26.65 -46.54 9.10
CA LEU A 6 26.01 -45.77 8.03
C LEU A 6 25.45 -44.43 8.53
N SER A 7 24.82 -44.41 9.72
CA SER A 7 24.29 -43.18 10.33
C SER A 7 25.39 -42.19 10.73
N ALA A 8 26.54 -42.68 11.21
CA ALA A 8 27.67 -41.82 11.56
C ALA A 8 28.34 -41.21 10.32
N ALA A 9 28.44 -41.97 9.22
CA ALA A 9 28.97 -41.47 7.96
C ALA A 9 28.07 -40.38 7.34
N ILE A 10 26.75 -40.58 7.35
CA ILE A 10 25.78 -39.58 6.85
C ILE A 10 25.85 -38.30 7.69
N PHE A 11 25.92 -38.41 9.02
CA PHE A 11 26.06 -37.26 9.92
C PHE A 11 27.36 -36.49 9.70
N GLY A 12 28.48 -37.19 9.46
CA GLY A 12 29.75 -36.55 9.12
C GLY A 12 29.70 -35.76 7.81
N ILE A 13 29.00 -36.29 6.79
CA ILE A 13 28.84 -35.63 5.50
C ILE A 13 27.96 -34.38 5.61
N THR A 14 26.84 -34.43 6.36
CA THR A 14 25.99 -33.25 6.55
C THR A 14 26.70 -32.13 7.31
N VAL A 15 27.46 -32.45 8.36
CA VAL A 15 28.22 -31.44 9.10
C VAL A 15 29.29 -30.79 8.21
N ALA A 16 29.99 -31.57 7.38
CA ALA A 16 30.98 -31.04 6.46
C ALA A 16 30.37 -30.10 5.40
N LEU A 17 29.19 -30.46 4.84
CA LEU A 17 28.47 -29.64 3.86
C LEU A 17 27.98 -28.32 4.45
N VAL A 18 27.41 -28.34 5.66
CA VAL A 18 26.95 -27.12 6.34
C VAL A 18 28.14 -26.20 6.66
N THR A 19 29.26 -26.77 7.11
CA THR A 19 30.48 -25.98 7.41
C THR A 19 31.04 -25.35 6.14
N ALA A 20 31.08 -26.09 5.03
CA ALA A 20 31.53 -25.55 3.74
C ALA A 20 30.61 -24.43 3.22
N LEU A 21 29.29 -24.55 3.40
CA LEU A 21 28.32 -23.53 3.01
C LEU A 21 28.49 -22.24 3.82
N ILE A 22 28.72 -22.35 5.12
CA ILE A 22 28.98 -21.20 6.00
C ILE A 22 30.28 -20.50 5.60
N LEU A 23 31.34 -21.26 5.31
CA LEU A 23 32.62 -20.71 4.82
C LEU A 23 32.45 -20.00 3.48
N LEU A 24 31.66 -20.55 2.56
CA LEU A 24 31.38 -19.93 1.27
C LEU A 24 30.60 -18.62 1.43
N PHE A 25 29.62 -18.59 2.34
CA PHE A 25 28.86 -17.38 2.66
C PHE A 25 29.74 -16.29 3.30
N MET A 26 30.64 -16.68 4.21
CA MET A 26 31.60 -15.75 4.82
C MET A 26 32.62 -15.22 3.80
N LEU A 27 33.10 -16.06 2.88
CA LEU A 27 33.99 -15.64 1.80
C LEU A 27 33.31 -14.66 0.84
N GLY A 28 32.02 -14.88 0.56
CA GLY A 28 31.19 -13.97 -0.23
C GLY A 28 31.09 -12.56 0.37
N ARG A 29 31.07 -12.43 1.70
CA ARG A 29 31.06 -11.11 2.38
C ARG A 29 32.42 -10.40 2.34
N ILE A 30 33.52 -11.15 2.33
CA ILE A 30 34.88 -10.59 2.24
C ILE A 30 35.18 -10.10 0.82
N LEU A 31 34.59 -10.75 -0.19
CA LEU A 31 34.75 -10.40 -1.61
C LEU A 31 33.72 -9.40 -2.12
N GLN A 32 32.82 -8.88 -1.27
CA GLN A 32 31.98 -7.75 -1.67
C GLN A 32 32.89 -6.54 -1.92
N PRO A 33 32.88 -5.95 -3.13
CA PRO A 33 33.61 -4.72 -3.35
C PRO A 33 33.07 -3.66 -2.37
N PRO A 34 33.92 -2.75 -1.88
CA PRO A 34 33.47 -1.64 -1.05
C PRO A 34 32.29 -0.98 -1.76
N GLN A 35 31.18 -0.78 -1.04
CA GLN A 35 30.05 -0.05 -1.59
C GLN A 35 30.58 1.29 -2.10
N PRO A 36 30.17 1.73 -3.30
CA PRO A 36 30.57 3.04 -3.80
C PRO A 36 30.22 4.08 -2.74
N ASP A 37 31.23 4.84 -2.33
CA ASP A 37 31.06 5.98 -1.46
C ASP A 37 30.27 7.02 -2.24
N PHE A 38 28.96 7.03 -2.03
CA PHE A 38 28.12 8.08 -2.54
C PHE A 38 28.30 9.29 -1.62
N ASP A 39 29.46 9.92 -1.75
CA ASP A 39 29.74 11.25 -1.24
C ASP A 39 28.92 12.22 -2.12
N HIS A 40 27.59 12.18 -1.92
CA HIS A 40 26.69 13.12 -2.53
C HIS A 40 27.15 14.49 -2.04
N PRO A 41 27.41 15.47 -2.93
CA PRO A 41 27.60 16.83 -2.46
C PRO A 41 26.37 17.12 -1.59
N HIS A 42 26.60 17.39 -0.31
CA HIS A 42 25.56 17.88 0.57
C HIS A 42 24.91 19.01 -0.21
N PHE A 43 23.69 18.80 -0.71
CA PHE A 43 22.87 19.89 -1.20
C PHE A 43 22.83 20.83 -0.01
N ALA A 44 23.61 21.92 -0.07
CA ALA A 44 23.54 22.96 0.91
C ALA A 44 22.06 23.32 0.95
N ALA A 45 21.40 23.00 2.06
CA ALA A 45 20.00 23.34 2.22
C ALA A 45 19.92 24.82 1.90
N VAL A 46 19.26 25.17 0.79
CA VAL A 46 18.93 26.54 0.50
C VAL A 46 18.08 26.95 1.69
N SER A 47 18.68 27.72 2.61
CA SER A 47 17.99 28.28 3.76
C SER A 47 16.91 29.15 3.16
N LEU A 48 15.70 28.61 3.07
CA LEU A 48 14.54 29.40 2.70
C LEU A 48 14.50 30.56 3.71
N PRO A 49 14.28 31.80 3.26
CA PRO A 49 14.12 32.91 4.19
C PRO A 49 13.07 32.52 5.22
N ASP A 50 13.32 32.85 6.50
CA ASP A 50 12.39 32.60 7.60
C ASP A 50 11.00 33.08 7.15
N ARG A 51 10.08 32.12 6.95
CA ARG A 51 8.72 32.44 6.54
C ARG A 51 8.14 33.30 7.68
N PRO A 52 7.61 34.49 7.39
CA PRO A 52 6.98 35.29 8.43
C PRO A 52 5.90 34.45 9.13
N PRO A 53 5.72 34.63 10.45
CA PRO A 53 4.69 33.93 11.19
C PRO A 53 3.36 34.02 10.46
N VAL A 54 2.72 32.87 10.26
CA VAL A 54 1.42 32.82 9.60
C VAL A 54 0.39 33.40 10.56
N ASP A 55 -0.22 34.53 10.19
CA ASP A 55 -1.37 35.07 10.91
C ASP A 55 -2.61 34.22 10.60
N ILE A 56 -2.91 33.29 11.50
CA ILE A 56 -4.03 32.34 11.36
C ILE A 56 -5.37 33.09 11.29
N GLU A 57 -5.52 34.20 12.03
CA GLU A 57 -6.75 35.00 12.03
C GLU A 57 -6.95 35.72 10.70
N ALA A 58 -5.85 36.17 10.07
CA ALA A 58 -5.91 36.71 8.71
C ALA A 58 -6.19 35.63 7.64
N LEU A 59 -5.88 34.36 7.90
CA LEU A 59 -6.16 33.25 6.99
C LEU A 59 -7.58 32.69 7.12
N MET A 60 -8.23 32.85 8.27
CA MET A 60 -9.60 32.37 8.49
C MET A 60 -10.63 33.33 7.89
N ASP A 61 -11.10 32.99 6.70
CA ASP A 61 -12.10 33.76 5.95
C ASP A 61 -13.55 33.25 6.13
N ILE A 62 -13.78 32.31 7.06
CA ILE A 62 -15.11 31.76 7.40
C ILE A 62 -15.51 32.30 8.77
N ARG A 63 -16.46 33.24 8.82
CA ARG A 63 -16.90 33.88 10.08
C ARG A 63 -18.37 33.62 10.41
N THR A 64 -19.15 33.21 9.42
CA THR A 64 -20.59 32.95 9.54
C THR A 64 -20.97 31.68 8.79
N ASP A 65 -22.15 31.13 9.10
CA ASP A 65 -22.71 29.98 8.37
C ASP A 65 -22.92 30.29 6.87
N ALA A 66 -23.23 31.54 6.54
CA ALA A 66 -23.35 32.00 5.16
C ALA A 66 -22.00 31.95 4.42
N ASP A 67 -20.91 32.36 5.07
CA ASP A 67 -19.56 32.27 4.50
C ASP A 67 -19.18 30.81 4.22
N ALA A 68 -19.49 29.92 5.17
CA ALA A 68 -19.24 28.49 5.03
C ALA A 68 -20.00 27.90 3.83
N GLY A 69 -21.28 28.26 3.66
CA GLY A 69 -22.09 27.83 2.53
C GLY A 69 -21.51 28.27 1.18
N VAL A 70 -21.14 29.56 1.06
CA VAL A 70 -20.56 30.11 -0.18
C VAL A 70 -19.21 29.46 -0.49
N LYS A 71 -18.33 29.30 0.51
CA LYS A 71 -17.02 28.69 0.27
C LYS A 71 -17.12 27.20 -0.03
N ARG A 72 -18.04 26.48 0.62
CA ARG A 72 -18.33 25.08 0.28
C ARG A 72 -18.71 24.93 -1.18
N GLN A 73 -19.62 25.79 -1.67
CA GLN A 73 -20.06 25.74 -3.06
C GLN A 73 -18.90 26.02 -4.02
N ARG A 74 -18.12 27.08 -3.77
CA ARG A 74 -16.93 27.40 -4.58
C ARG A 74 -15.88 26.29 -4.57
N LEU A 75 -15.70 25.62 -3.44
CA LEU A 75 -14.75 24.52 -3.32
C LEU A 75 -15.21 23.30 -4.14
N ILE A 76 -16.50 22.97 -4.09
CA ILE A 76 -17.09 21.90 -4.92
C ILE A 76 -16.86 22.21 -6.40
N GLU A 77 -17.17 23.43 -6.83
CA GLU A 77 -16.95 23.88 -8.20
C GLU A 77 -15.47 23.86 -8.59
N LEU A 78 -14.56 24.23 -7.69
CA LEU A 78 -13.13 24.22 -7.95
C LEU A 78 -12.58 22.80 -8.12
N ILE A 79 -12.96 21.86 -7.25
CA ILE A 79 -12.41 20.50 -7.26
C ILE A 79 -13.08 19.68 -8.38
N TRP A 80 -14.39 19.78 -8.54
CA TRP A 80 -15.15 18.90 -9.45
C TRP A 80 -15.56 19.56 -10.77
N GLY A 81 -15.48 20.89 -10.88
CA GLY A 81 -15.93 21.62 -12.09
C GLY A 81 -17.45 21.63 -12.29
N VAL A 82 -18.19 20.82 -11.52
CA VAL A 82 -19.64 20.68 -11.53
C VAL A 82 -20.17 20.65 -10.08
N PRO A 83 -21.41 21.10 -9.85
CA PRO A 83 -21.99 21.15 -8.50
C PRO A 83 -22.35 19.77 -7.93
N GLU A 84 -22.36 18.73 -8.77
CA GLU A 84 -22.79 17.37 -8.42
C GLU A 84 -21.66 16.37 -8.67
N LEU A 85 -21.72 15.21 -8.00
CA LEU A 85 -20.75 14.15 -8.26
C LEU A 85 -20.94 13.62 -9.69
N PRO A 86 -19.87 13.20 -10.38
CA PRO A 86 -19.97 12.64 -11.72
C PRO A 86 -20.88 11.41 -11.76
N ASP A 87 -21.79 11.37 -12.73
CA ASP A 87 -22.55 10.19 -13.07
C ASP A 87 -21.69 9.21 -13.90
N GLY A 88 -21.84 7.90 -13.68
CA GLY A 88 -21.26 6.87 -14.56
C GLY A 88 -20.06 6.10 -14.02
N LEU A 89 -19.70 6.25 -12.73
CA LEU A 89 -18.75 5.36 -12.06
C LEU A 89 -19.48 4.22 -11.31
N PRO A 90 -18.84 3.03 -11.16
CA PRO A 90 -17.56 2.63 -11.76
C PRO A 90 -17.72 2.20 -13.24
N ASP A 91 -16.60 2.12 -13.97
CA ASP A 91 -16.60 1.63 -15.36
C ASP A 91 -16.95 0.13 -15.44
N GLU A 92 -16.48 -0.64 -14.46
CA GLU A 92 -16.67 -2.08 -14.41
C GLU A 92 -16.69 -2.58 -12.96
N VAL A 93 -17.40 -3.68 -12.74
CA VAL A 93 -17.50 -4.35 -11.43
C VAL A 93 -17.22 -5.83 -11.63
N GLU A 94 -16.10 -6.29 -11.09
CA GLU A 94 -15.80 -7.70 -10.94
C GLU A 94 -16.37 -8.16 -9.59
N ARG A 95 -17.24 -9.16 -9.61
CA ARG A 95 -17.95 -9.61 -8.41
C ARG A 95 -17.34 -10.87 -7.84
N ASP A 96 -17.41 -10.97 -6.52
CA ASP A 96 -17.04 -12.18 -5.77
C ASP A 96 -15.64 -12.70 -6.13
N ILE A 97 -14.66 -11.77 -6.13
CA ILE A 97 -13.28 -11.99 -6.54
C ILE A 97 -12.47 -12.79 -5.51
N THR A 98 -13.06 -13.79 -4.89
CA THR A 98 -12.39 -14.63 -3.87
C THR A 98 -11.10 -15.25 -4.41
N SER A 99 -10.17 -15.50 -3.50
CA SER A 99 -8.79 -15.97 -3.73
C SER A 99 -8.64 -17.14 -4.71
N ALA A 100 -9.65 -17.99 -4.83
CA ALA A 100 -9.64 -19.15 -5.72
C ALA A 100 -9.99 -18.83 -7.18
N ALA A 101 -10.68 -17.72 -7.46
CA ALA A 101 -11.30 -17.45 -8.76
C ALA A 101 -10.37 -16.74 -9.76
N HIS A 102 -9.43 -15.93 -9.29
CA HIS A 102 -8.67 -15.02 -10.16
C HIS A 102 -7.14 -15.10 -10.06
N GLY A 103 -6.60 -15.97 -9.20
CA GLY A 103 -5.16 -16.25 -9.17
C GLY A 103 -4.29 -15.09 -8.68
N ASP A 104 -4.88 -14.06 -8.05
CA ASP A 104 -4.13 -13.04 -7.31
C ASP A 104 -3.92 -13.55 -5.87
N GLU A 105 -2.67 -13.88 -5.55
CA GLU A 105 -2.29 -14.41 -4.23
C GLU A 105 -2.64 -13.45 -3.09
N ARG A 106 -2.80 -12.14 -3.37
CA ARG A 106 -3.20 -11.12 -2.39
C ARG A 106 -4.67 -11.23 -1.96
N GLU A 107 -5.51 -11.88 -2.75
CA GLU A 107 -6.93 -12.07 -2.45
C GLU A 107 -7.13 -13.19 -1.42
N SER A 108 -6.13 -14.08 -1.23
CA SER A 108 -6.12 -15.15 -0.20
C SER A 108 -5.93 -14.65 1.23
N ASP A 109 -5.48 -13.42 1.42
CA ASP A 109 -5.26 -12.83 2.75
C ASP A 109 -6.58 -12.59 3.52
N TYR A 110 -7.73 -12.67 2.85
CA TYR A 110 -9.04 -12.38 3.43
C TYR A 110 -9.92 -13.63 3.66
N ASP A 111 -9.44 -14.83 3.31
CA ASP A 111 -10.23 -16.06 3.41
C ASP A 111 -10.65 -16.36 4.86
N ASP A 112 -9.81 -15.97 5.82
CA ASP A 112 -10.07 -16.13 7.25
C ASP A 112 -10.77 -14.92 7.88
N MET A 113 -11.18 -13.92 7.08
CA MET A 113 -11.81 -12.70 7.61
C MET A 113 -13.20 -13.01 8.18
N PRO A 114 -13.44 -12.78 9.48
CA PRO A 114 -14.74 -13.07 10.09
C PRO A 114 -15.82 -12.14 9.51
N ASN A 115 -17.02 -12.69 9.33
CA ASN A 115 -18.19 -12.00 8.79
C ASN A 115 -18.03 -11.51 7.33
N LEU A 116 -17.04 -11.99 6.55
CA LEU A 116 -16.93 -11.67 5.13
C LEU A 116 -17.81 -12.62 4.29
N ALA A 117 -18.67 -12.07 3.44
CA ALA A 117 -19.51 -12.84 2.51
C ALA A 117 -18.89 -12.91 1.11
N ARG A 118 -18.39 -11.77 0.62
CA ARG A 118 -17.69 -11.66 -0.67
C ARG A 118 -16.93 -10.35 -0.77
N ILE A 119 -16.07 -10.24 -1.78
CA ILE A 119 -15.40 -9.00 -2.17
C ILE A 119 -15.75 -8.70 -3.63
N ASP A 120 -16.19 -7.49 -3.91
CA ASP A 120 -16.37 -6.99 -5.28
C ASP A 120 -15.23 -5.99 -5.57
N ARG A 121 -14.57 -6.10 -6.73
CA ARG A 121 -13.56 -5.14 -7.21
C ARG A 121 -14.21 -4.17 -8.19
N LEU A 122 -14.11 -2.89 -7.87
CA LEU A 122 -14.56 -1.81 -8.74
C LEU A 122 -13.37 -1.40 -9.61
N ILE A 123 -13.59 -1.19 -10.91
CA ILE A 123 -12.56 -0.71 -11.81
C ILE A 123 -12.98 0.68 -12.28
N ILE A 124 -12.14 1.67 -11.96
CA ILE A 124 -12.34 3.07 -12.30
C ILE A 124 -11.16 3.53 -13.15
N ARG A 125 -11.39 3.92 -14.39
CA ARG A 125 -10.34 4.36 -15.32
C ARG A 125 -10.32 5.89 -15.32
N ALA A 126 -9.25 6.47 -14.81
CA ALA A 126 -9.05 7.91 -14.90
C ALA A 126 -8.80 8.33 -16.36
N GLU A 127 -8.93 9.62 -16.67
CA GLU A 127 -8.71 10.15 -18.04
C GLU A 127 -7.33 9.80 -18.61
N ASN A 128 -6.32 9.61 -17.75
CA ASN A 128 -4.98 9.19 -18.14
C ASN A 128 -4.88 7.68 -18.50
N GLY A 129 -5.98 6.94 -18.49
CA GLY A 129 -6.06 5.52 -18.80
C GLY A 129 -5.56 4.58 -17.70
N LEU A 130 -5.11 5.11 -16.56
CA LEU A 130 -4.67 4.29 -15.42
C LEU A 130 -5.90 3.83 -14.61
N PRO A 131 -6.07 2.53 -14.38
CA PRO A 131 -7.14 2.01 -13.56
C PRO A 131 -6.84 2.19 -12.07
N SER A 132 -7.87 2.55 -11.32
CA SER A 132 -7.97 2.46 -9.86
C SER A 132 -8.84 1.25 -9.50
N TYR A 133 -8.45 0.54 -8.45
CA TYR A 133 -9.10 -0.69 -7.99
C TYR A 133 -9.58 -0.58 -6.53
N PRO A 134 -10.71 0.10 -6.26
CA PRO A 134 -11.37 -0.01 -4.97
C PRO A 134 -11.96 -1.39 -4.74
N TYR A 135 -11.92 -1.87 -3.50
CA TYR A 135 -12.48 -3.15 -3.08
C TYR A 135 -13.67 -2.92 -2.15
N HIS A 136 -14.79 -3.58 -2.43
CA HIS A 136 -16.01 -3.52 -1.64
C HIS A 136 -16.23 -4.85 -0.92
N PHE A 137 -16.01 -4.84 0.40
CA PHE A 137 -16.16 -5.99 1.27
C PHE A 137 -17.62 -6.07 1.72
N HIS A 138 -18.30 -7.16 1.35
CA HIS A 138 -19.68 -7.41 1.73
C HIS A 138 -19.73 -8.29 2.98
N PRO A 139 -20.42 -7.87 4.05
CA PRO A 139 -20.54 -8.70 5.24
C PRO A 139 -21.60 -9.80 5.07
N GLN A 140 -21.48 -10.90 5.83
CA GLN A 140 -22.54 -11.92 5.95
C GLN A 140 -23.73 -11.34 6.73
N ASP A 141 -23.44 -10.71 7.88
CA ASP A 141 -24.39 -9.99 8.72
C ASP A 141 -24.10 -8.48 8.64
N ALA A 142 -24.95 -7.75 7.91
CA ALA A 142 -24.81 -6.32 7.69
C ALA A 142 -25.48 -5.48 8.78
N ASN A 143 -24.85 -4.37 9.18
CA ASN A 143 -25.43 -3.36 10.07
C ASN A 143 -26.06 -2.16 9.32
N GLY A 144 -26.01 -2.17 7.98
CA GLY A 144 -26.57 -1.10 7.15
C GLY A 144 -25.70 0.15 7.00
N HIS A 145 -24.48 0.18 7.54
CA HIS A 145 -23.55 1.31 7.41
C HIS A 145 -22.44 1.02 6.39
N LEU A 146 -22.01 2.06 5.65
CA LEU A 146 -20.88 2.01 4.72
C LEU A 146 -19.67 2.71 5.34
N VAL A 147 -18.51 2.06 5.30
CA VAL A 147 -17.21 2.65 5.64
C VAL A 147 -16.38 2.75 4.37
N ILE A 148 -15.89 3.96 4.08
CA ILE A 148 -14.95 4.21 2.98
C ILE A 148 -13.57 4.41 3.60
N TYR A 149 -12.61 3.61 3.15
CA TYR A 149 -11.25 3.62 3.65
C TYR A 149 -10.26 3.79 2.50
N HIS A 150 -9.31 4.70 2.68
CA HIS A 150 -8.22 4.97 1.74
C HIS A 150 -6.90 4.75 2.47
N GLN A 151 -6.04 3.89 1.92
CA GLN A 151 -4.68 3.67 2.42
C GLN A 151 -3.84 4.93 2.10
N GLY A 152 -3.14 5.46 3.10
CA GLY A 152 -2.42 6.73 3.04
C GLY A 152 -1.13 6.70 2.23
#